data_AF-A0A399NSZ0-F1
#
_entry.id   AF-A0A399NSZ0-F1
#
_cell.length_a   1.000
_cell.length_b   1.000
_cell.length_c   1.000
_cell.angle_alpha   90.00
_cell.angle_beta   90.00
_cell.angle_gamma   90.00
#
_symmetry.space_group_name_H-M   'P 1'
#
loop_
_entity.id
_entity.type
_entity.pdbx_description
1 polymer ?
#
loop_
_entity_poly.entity_id
_entity_poly.type
_entity_poly.pdbx_seq_one_letter_code
_entity_poly.pdbx_strand_id
1 'polypeptide(L)'
;GARGDVVLALVADEEFGSIGTEEALRALAGDGTRIDGAVISEPSQSEAIVAHRGFGWYEIRLRGRAAHGSMPEQGVDAIAHAGLVLRELDALADRLAAGPRHPLLGTGAVRVSRIHG
;
A
#
# COMPACT_ATOMS: atom_id res chain seq x y z
N GLY A 1 36.70 -14.43 -7.41
CA GLY A 1 36.16 -13.07 -7.23
C GLY A 1 34.96 -12.90 -8.14
N ALA A 2 34.00 -12.06 -7.75
CA ALA A 2 32.90 -11.68 -8.64
C ALA A 2 33.46 -10.96 -9.88
N ARG A 3 32.79 -11.11 -11.03
CA ARG A 3 33.05 -10.29 -12.21
C ARG A 3 32.09 -9.10 -12.14
N GLY A 4 32.59 -7.92 -11.78
CA GLY A 4 31.80 -6.68 -11.66
C GLY A 4 31.89 -6.05 -10.27
N ASP A 5 31.28 -4.87 -10.15
CA ASP A 5 31.20 -4.10 -8.90
C ASP A 5 29.96 -4.49 -8.09
N VAL A 6 30.08 -4.42 -6.76
CA VAL A 6 28.98 -4.69 -5.83
C VAL A 6 28.74 -3.45 -5.00
N VAL A 7 27.51 -2.92 -5.09
CA VAL A 7 27.04 -1.84 -4.23
C VAL A 7 26.16 -2.43 -3.14
N LEU A 8 26.49 -2.15 -1.88
CA LEU A 8 25.66 -2.52 -0.75
C LEU A 8 24.86 -1.29 -0.30
N ALA A 9 23.54 -1.33 -0.52
CA ALA A 9 22.63 -0.30 -0.06
C ALA A 9 21.95 -0.75 1.24
N LEU A 10 22.34 -0.15 2.37
CA LEU A 10 21.71 -0.33 3.67
C LEU A 10 20.88 0.91 3.98
N VAL A 11 19.59 0.83 3.69
CA VAL A 11 18.68 1.97 3.71
C VAL A 11 17.70 1.87 4.87
N ALA A 12 17.28 3.03 5.38
CA ALA A 12 16.25 3.13 6.42
C ALA A 12 14.88 3.42 5.80
N ASP A 13 13.83 3.18 6.59
CA ASP A 13 12.45 3.60 6.30
C ASP A 13 11.76 2.88 5.11
N GLU A 14 12.06 1.61 4.86
CA GLU A 14 11.39 0.81 3.80
C GLU A 14 9.87 0.70 4.04
N GLU A 15 9.47 0.38 5.28
CA GLU A 15 8.08 0.01 5.62
C GLU A 15 7.06 1.16 5.52
N PHE A 16 7.52 2.42 5.52
CA PHE A 16 6.64 3.58 5.51
C PHE A 16 6.71 4.35 4.19
N GLY A 17 7.83 5.03 3.93
CA GLY A 17 7.99 5.91 2.78
C GLY A 17 9.02 5.45 1.77
N SER A 18 9.84 4.45 2.10
CA SER A 18 11.01 4.05 1.32
C SER A 18 12.00 5.20 1.03
N ILE A 19 12.01 6.24 1.88
CA ILE A 19 12.78 7.48 1.67
C ILE A 19 14.28 7.16 1.54
N GLY A 20 14.81 6.26 2.37
CA GLY A 20 16.23 5.87 2.30
C GLY A 20 16.60 5.22 0.97
N THR A 21 15.72 4.39 0.41
CA THR A 21 15.91 3.79 -0.91
C THR A 21 15.90 4.83 -2.01
N GLU A 22 14.94 5.77 -1.97
CA GLU A 22 14.87 6.86 -2.96
C GLU A 22 16.12 7.73 -2.94
N GLU A 23 16.59 8.15 -1.76
CA GLU A 23 17.79 8.97 -1.63
C GLU A 23 19.05 8.23 -2.08
N ALA A 24 19.18 6.94 -1.74
CA ALA A 24 20.30 6.11 -2.22
C ALA A 24 20.32 6.03 -3.75
N LEU A 25 19.16 5.81 -4.39
CA LEU A 25 19.06 5.78 -5.85
C LEU A 25 19.38 7.13 -6.48
N ARG A 26 18.93 8.24 -5.89
CA ARG A 26 19.27 9.60 -6.34
C ARG A 26 20.76 9.88 -6.26
N ALA A 27 21.42 9.50 -5.16
CA ALA A 27 22.85 9.67 -4.98
C ALA A 27 23.66 8.86 -6.00
N LEU A 28 23.33 7.56 -6.16
CA LEU A 28 23.99 6.69 -7.14
C LEU A 28 23.83 7.23 -8.58
N ALA A 29 22.64 7.71 -8.93
CA ALA A 29 22.39 8.32 -10.24
C ALA A 29 23.17 9.64 -10.42
N GLY A 30 23.22 10.47 -9.38
CA GLY A 30 23.99 11.73 -9.38
C GLY A 30 25.49 11.53 -9.59
N ASP A 31 26.03 10.45 -9.04
CA ASP A 31 27.43 10.05 -9.22
C ASP A 31 27.70 9.34 -10.57
N GLY A 32 26.66 9.15 -11.40
CA GLY A 32 26.76 8.42 -12.67
C GLY A 32 26.94 6.91 -12.51
N THR A 33 26.66 6.36 -11.33
CA THR A 33 26.75 4.93 -11.07
C THR A 33 25.63 4.19 -11.79
N ARG A 34 26.00 3.25 -12.66
CA ARG A 34 25.05 2.38 -13.35
C ARG A 34 24.82 1.11 -12.55
N ILE A 35 23.55 0.77 -12.32
CA ILE A 35 23.14 -0.48 -11.66
C ILE A 35 22.50 -1.39 -12.71
N ASP A 36 23.06 -2.58 -12.90
CA ASP A 36 22.54 -3.58 -13.85
C ASP A 36 21.42 -4.46 -13.26
N GLY A 37 21.32 -4.51 -11.93
CA GLY A 37 20.29 -5.26 -11.21
C GLY A 37 20.41 -5.08 -9.70
N ALA A 38 19.36 -5.49 -8.98
CA ALA A 38 19.31 -5.45 -7.52
C ALA A 38 18.83 -6.79 -6.97
N VAL A 39 19.38 -7.17 -5.81
CA VAL A 39 18.89 -8.29 -5.01
C VAL A 39 18.45 -7.71 -3.68
N ILE A 40 17.18 -7.90 -3.34
CA ILE A 40 16.58 -7.41 -2.10
C ILE A 40 16.46 -8.61 -1.16
N SER A 41 17.18 -8.58 -0.04
CA SER A 41 17.31 -9.73 0.87
C SER A 41 16.15 -9.83 1.86
N GLU A 42 14.91 -9.76 1.35
CA GLU A 42 13.70 -9.98 2.14
C GLU A 42 13.59 -11.44 2.61
N PRO A 43 12.80 -11.72 3.68
CA PRO A 43 12.60 -13.08 4.17
C PRO A 43 11.77 -13.92 3.18
N SER A 44 12.42 -14.44 2.14
CA SER A 44 11.80 -15.21 1.04
C SER A 44 11.98 -16.72 1.15
N GLN A 45 12.45 -17.23 2.30
CA GLN A 45 12.78 -18.64 2.50
C GLN A 45 13.75 -19.21 1.44
N SER A 46 14.68 -18.38 0.98
CA SER A 46 15.65 -18.72 -0.09
C SER A 46 15.01 -18.94 -1.47
N GLU A 47 13.79 -18.47 -1.68
CA GLU A 47 13.16 -18.43 -3.01
C GLU A 47 13.36 -17.08 -3.69
N ALA A 48 13.45 -17.10 -5.03
CA ALA A 48 13.55 -15.89 -5.84
C ALA A 48 12.15 -15.31 -6.09
N ILE A 49 11.88 -14.14 -5.51
CA ILE A 49 10.65 -13.40 -5.74
C ILE A 49 10.87 -12.41 -6.89
N VAL A 50 10.25 -12.65 -8.04
CA VAL A 50 10.43 -11.85 -9.27
C VAL A 50 9.28 -10.88 -9.54
N ALA A 51 8.25 -10.90 -8.68
CA ALA A 51 7.11 -10.02 -8.78
C ALA A 51 6.55 -9.74 -7.39
N HIS A 52 6.05 -8.53 -7.18
CA HIS A 52 5.31 -8.12 -5.99
C HIS A 52 4.07 -7.32 -6.42
N ARG A 53 3.06 -7.28 -5.55
CA ARG A 53 1.89 -6.42 -5.79
C ARG A 53 2.26 -4.97 -5.47
N GLY A 54 1.77 -4.05 -6.29
CA GLY A 54 1.65 -2.66 -5.87
C GLY A 54 0.63 -2.52 -4.73
N PHE A 55 0.70 -1.41 -3.99
CA PHE A 55 -0.24 -1.09 -2.93
C PHE A 55 -0.56 0.41 -2.94
N GLY A 56 -1.66 0.77 -2.27
CA GLY A 56 -2.07 2.16 -2.08
C GLY A 56 -2.81 2.31 -0.77
N TRP A 57 -2.50 3.38 -0.04
CA TRP A 57 -3.18 3.77 1.19
C TRP A 57 -4.15 4.92 0.89
N TYR A 58 -5.40 4.77 1.34
CA TYR A 58 -6.45 5.75 1.11
C TYR A 58 -7.09 6.15 2.44
N GLU A 59 -7.31 7.46 2.60
CA GLU A 59 -8.07 8.00 3.72
C GLU A 59 -9.42 8.51 3.22
N ILE A 60 -10.51 7.98 3.79
CA ILE A 60 -11.88 8.38 3.45
C ILE A 60 -12.44 9.20 4.62
N ARG A 61 -12.74 10.48 4.38
CA ARG A 61 -13.33 11.37 5.39
C ARG A 61 -14.81 11.56 5.13
N LEU A 62 -15.64 11.16 6.08
CA LEU A 62 -17.09 11.38 6.06
C LEU A 62 -17.45 12.52 7.00
N ARG A 63 -18.23 13.48 6.52
CA ARG A 63 -18.69 14.62 7.31
C ARG A 63 -20.19 14.50 7.56
N GLY A 64 -20.55 14.54 8.84
CA GLY A 64 -21.92 14.59 9.30
C GLY A 64 -22.31 15.99 9.79
N ARG A 65 -23.48 16.08 10.40
CA ARG A 65 -23.97 17.26 11.13
C ARG A 65 -24.43 16.80 12.49
N ALA A 66 -23.78 17.30 13.55
CA ALA A 66 -24.17 16.99 14.92
C ALA A 66 -25.57 17.53 15.21
N ALA A 67 -26.36 16.76 15.95
CA ALA A 67 -27.66 17.15 16.45
C ALA A 67 -27.91 16.54 17.82
N HIS A 68 -28.90 17.06 18.55
CA HIS A 68 -29.31 16.46 19.81
C HIS A 68 -29.85 15.05 19.56
N GLY A 69 -29.56 14.09 20.45
CA GLY A 69 -29.96 12.68 20.25
C GLY A 69 -31.47 12.45 20.13
N SER A 70 -32.29 13.38 20.62
CA SER A 70 -33.75 13.35 20.48
C SER A 70 -34.29 14.06 19.22
N MET A 71 -33.41 14.65 18.41
CA MET A 71 -33.75 15.38 17.17
C MET A 71 -32.86 14.89 16.01
N PRO A 72 -32.85 13.58 15.71
CA PRO A 72 -31.97 13.00 14.69
C PRO A 72 -32.22 13.56 13.29
N GLU A 73 -33.43 14.02 12.99
CA GLU A 73 -33.80 14.68 11.73
C GLU A 73 -33.05 16.00 11.48
N GLN A 74 -32.52 16.60 12.54
CA GLN A 74 -31.68 17.80 12.44
C GLN A 74 -30.21 17.44 12.22
N GLY A 75 -29.83 16.17 12.29
CA GLY A 75 -28.46 15.70 12.12
C GLY A 75 -28.18 15.09 10.74
N VAL A 76 -26.91 14.73 10.53
CA VAL A 76 -26.46 13.81 9.48
C VAL A 76 -25.46 12.87 10.13
N ASP A 77 -25.78 11.58 10.18
CA ASP A 77 -24.96 10.58 10.86
C ASP A 77 -23.82 10.10 9.94
N ALA A 78 -22.59 10.56 10.24
CA ALA A 78 -21.39 10.14 9.52
C ALA A 78 -21.04 8.67 9.76
N ILE A 79 -21.41 8.09 10.90
CA ILE A 79 -21.17 6.69 11.24
C ILE A 79 -22.10 5.80 10.41
N ALA A 80 -23.37 6.17 10.27
CA ALA A 80 -24.30 5.47 9.38
C ALA A 80 -23.80 5.48 7.92
N HIS A 81 -23.29 6.63 7.43
CA HIS A 81 -22.67 6.71 6.11
C HIS A 81 -21.38 5.88 6.00
N ALA A 82 -20.59 5.79 7.07
CA ALA A 82 -19.42 4.91 7.11
C ALA A 82 -19.82 3.45 6.87
N GLY A 83 -20.92 2.99 7.47
CA GLY A 83 -21.46 1.65 7.23
C GLY A 83 -21.76 1.38 5.75
N LEU A 84 -22.28 2.37 5.02
CA LEU A 84 -22.53 2.24 3.57
C LEU A 84 -21.21 2.13 2.79
N VAL A 85 -20.21 2.94 3.12
CA VAL A 85 -18.89 2.89 2.47
C VAL A 85 -18.21 1.54 2.71
N LEU A 86 -18.24 1.03 3.94
CA LEU A 86 -17.65 -0.27 4.28
C LEU A 86 -18.27 -1.40 3.46
N ARG A 87 -19.60 -1.40 3.30
CA ARG A 87 -20.29 -2.39 2.46
C ARG A 87 -19.84 -2.34 1.00
N GLU A 88 -19.64 -1.15 0.43
CA GLU A 88 -19.16 -1.03 -0.95
C GLU A 88 -17.69 -1.45 -1.10
N LEU A 89 -16.87 -1.31 -0.05
CA LEU A 89 -15.50 -1.83 0.00
C LEU A 89 -15.47 -3.36 0.07
N ASP A 90 -16.39 -4.00 0.80
CA ASP A 90 -16.54 -5.45 0.79
C ASP A 90 -16.95 -5.95 -0.61
N ALA A 91 -17.94 -5.28 -1.23
CA ALA A 91 -18.33 -5.60 -2.60
C ALA A 91 -17.19 -5.39 -3.60
N LEU A 92 -16.31 -4.40 -3.37
CA LEU A 92 -15.09 -4.23 -4.16
C LEU A 92 -14.11 -5.38 -3.97
N ALA A 93 -13.93 -5.87 -2.74
CA ALA A 93 -13.08 -7.02 -2.46
C ALA A 93 -13.55 -8.26 -3.24
N ASP A 94 -14.87 -8.51 -3.27
CA ASP A 94 -15.45 -9.61 -4.05
C ASP A 94 -15.21 -9.46 -5.55
N ARG A 95 -15.41 -8.24 -6.09
CA ARG A 95 -15.14 -7.96 -7.51
C ARG A 95 -13.68 -8.14 -7.87
N LEU A 96 -12.75 -7.74 -7.00
CA LEU A 96 -11.32 -7.94 -7.21
C LEU A 96 -10.97 -9.43 -7.20
N ALA A 97 -11.51 -10.20 -6.25
CA ALA A 97 -11.28 -11.63 -6.14
C ALA A 97 -11.83 -12.44 -7.34
N ALA A 98 -12.96 -11.99 -7.90
CA ALA A 98 -13.56 -12.59 -9.10
C ALA A 98 -12.97 -12.08 -10.43
N GLY A 99 -12.10 -11.07 -10.37
CA GLY A 99 -11.53 -10.39 -11.54
C GLY A 99 -10.36 -11.13 -12.21
N PRO A 100 -9.71 -10.47 -13.18
CA PRO A 100 -8.53 -11.01 -13.86
C PRO A 100 -7.41 -11.38 -12.87
N ARG A 101 -6.80 -12.54 -13.09
CA ARG A 101 -5.73 -13.08 -12.24
C ARG A 101 -4.38 -12.90 -12.92
N HIS A 102 -3.44 -12.25 -12.24
CA HIS A 102 -2.06 -12.22 -12.66
C HIS A 102 -1.40 -13.59 -12.40
N PRO A 103 -0.64 -14.17 -13.35
CA PRO A 103 -0.09 -15.52 -13.22
C PRO A 103 0.74 -15.77 -11.94
N LEU A 104 1.47 -14.75 -11.48
CA LEU A 104 2.33 -14.85 -10.28
C LEU A 104 1.71 -14.24 -9.02
N LEU A 105 0.79 -13.28 -9.17
CA LEU A 105 0.38 -12.41 -8.06
C LEU A 105 -1.08 -12.63 -7.62
N GLY A 106 -1.83 -13.41 -8.39
CA GLY A 106 -3.25 -13.62 -8.15
C GLY A 106 -4.06 -12.36 -8.46
N THR A 107 -5.00 -12.03 -7.57
CA THR A 107 -5.90 -10.88 -7.71
C THR A 107 -5.50 -9.72 -6.81
N GLY A 108 -6.08 -8.55 -7.06
CA GLY A 108 -6.04 -7.43 -6.12
C GLY A 108 -6.83 -7.72 -4.83
N ALA A 109 -6.58 -6.92 -3.81
CA ALA A 109 -7.32 -6.95 -2.55
C ALA A 109 -7.51 -5.53 -2.02
N VAL A 110 -8.56 -5.32 -1.24
CA VAL A 110 -8.83 -4.09 -0.50
C VAL A 110 -9.16 -4.45 0.94
N ARG A 111 -8.69 -3.66 1.89
CA ARG A 111 -8.89 -3.88 3.32
C ARG A 111 -9.01 -2.54 4.04
N VAL A 112 -9.87 -2.49 5.05
CA VAL A 112 -9.95 -1.37 5.98
C VAL A 112 -9.12 -1.71 7.21
N SER A 113 -8.02 -0.95 7.42
CA SER A 113 -7.10 -1.18 8.54
C SER A 113 -7.48 -0.40 9.79
N ARG A 114 -8.18 0.73 9.64
CA ARG A 114 -8.56 1.61 10.75
C ARG A 114 -9.87 2.34 10.43
N ILE A 115 -10.72 2.49 11.44
CA ILE A 115 -11.86 3.40 11.45
C ILE A 115 -11.83 4.20 12.75
N HIS A 116 -12.16 5.49 12.67
CA HIS A 116 -12.32 6.36 13.83
C HIS A 116 -13.38 7.43 13.50
N GLY A 117 -14.03 7.97 14.53
CA GLY A 117 -15.05 9.00 14.43
C GLY A 117 -15.02 9.91 15.64
#